data_AF-A0A942ATZ4-F1
#
_entry.id   AF-A0A942ATZ4-F1
#
_cell.length_a   1.000
_cell.length_b   1.000
_cell.length_c   1.000
_cell.angle_alpha   90.00
_cell.angle_beta   90.00
_cell.angle_gamma   90.00
#
_symmetry.space_group_name_H-M   'P 1'
#
loop_
_entity.id
_entity.type
_entity.pdbx_description
1 polymer ?
#
loop_
_entity_poly.entity_id
_entity_poly.type
_entity_poly.pdbx_seq_one_letter_code
_entity_poly.pdbx_strand_id
1 'polypeptide(L)'
;MSKQRKTGKIILLILAALLLLLLGAIGIFYLRINTPAALFTPDATAAPTPEPATPSAAPLQTPGAHSPTPEPAVTPEPTPAPMSEAELESLSDLSFMKNRVNIMVFGIDKSEEREASGSFRTDTMILVTVNFKTNAVDMISIPRDSYVQLYNKSGELIEPLDPYGKVNSAFSLGGGLKHGGYQSALNTVSALFGGIPVQYYVSVDMNAVKDVVNAMGGVEYDVDIEVTMNGRELHPGLQHLDGQAVLDYCRQRKGSSDVARADRQQRMLFAIFNQMKSTGQIANIPKIYTAVQSNIETNLSFEQICALALVAVRMDSAGLNRHMVPGEYMSLYARDCWCLHTLKLQELISDVFGAEVIVDPNADAEALKLYVGTNRLAIAAELSAGNRAYADAQYLLTNYKSSIPSAECSALQSAMSHLKTALRRESKGLLDLYTPPVRTLADSIWAGLGGMGAIPSGMADAVLQEEEESNTFSGSGGIHIG
;
A
#
# COMPACT_ATOMS: atom_id res chain seq x y z
N MET A 1 -56.59 -38.71 2.44
CA MET A 1 -55.65 -38.09 1.46
C MET A 1 -55.49 -36.57 1.57
N SER A 2 -56.22 -35.82 2.43
CA SER A 2 -56.11 -34.33 2.48
C SER A 2 -55.04 -33.76 3.43
N LYS A 3 -54.57 -34.54 4.42
CA LYS A 3 -53.62 -34.06 5.44
C LYS A 3 -52.16 -34.02 4.93
N GLN A 4 -51.70 -35.04 4.20
CA GLN A 4 -50.34 -35.06 3.61
C GLN A 4 -50.11 -33.96 2.55
N ARG A 5 -51.13 -33.61 1.75
CA ARG A 5 -51.03 -32.50 0.78
C ARG A 5 -50.91 -31.12 1.45
N LYS A 6 -51.44 -30.94 2.66
CA LYS A 6 -51.29 -29.68 3.42
C LYS A 6 -49.89 -29.56 4.03
N THR A 7 -49.35 -30.65 4.59
CA THR A 7 -47.99 -30.65 5.17
C THR A 7 -46.91 -30.42 4.11
N GLY A 8 -47.05 -31.01 2.91
CA GLY A 8 -46.11 -30.77 1.81
C GLY A 8 -46.08 -29.32 1.31
N LYS A 9 -47.23 -28.63 1.29
CA LYS A 9 -47.29 -27.20 0.93
C LYS A 9 -46.64 -26.29 1.96
N ILE A 10 -46.74 -26.64 3.25
CA ILE A 10 -46.08 -25.86 4.33
C ILE A 10 -44.56 -26.04 4.27
N ILE A 11 -44.06 -27.25 4.03
CA ILE A 11 -42.62 -27.51 3.88
C ILE A 11 -42.06 -26.79 2.65
N LEU A 12 -42.79 -26.79 1.53
CA LEU A 12 -42.38 -26.07 0.32
C LEU A 12 -42.33 -24.55 0.54
N LEU A 13 -43.27 -23.99 1.30
CA LEU A 13 -43.27 -22.56 1.67
C LEU A 13 -42.11 -22.19 2.60
N ILE A 14 -41.76 -23.05 3.56
CA ILE A 14 -40.61 -22.84 4.45
C ILE A 14 -39.30 -22.90 3.67
N LEU A 15 -39.16 -23.86 2.75
CA LEU A 15 -37.98 -23.96 1.88
C LEU A 15 -37.85 -22.78 0.93
N ALA A 16 -38.96 -22.28 0.37
CA ALA A 16 -38.97 -21.07 -0.45
C ALA A 16 -38.58 -19.81 0.35
N ALA A 17 -39.04 -19.71 1.61
CA ALA A 17 -38.66 -18.61 2.50
C ALA A 17 -37.17 -18.66 2.90
N LEU A 18 -36.63 -19.85 3.18
CA LEU A 18 -35.20 -20.05 3.45
C LEU A 18 -34.33 -19.75 2.22
N LEU A 19 -34.78 -20.14 1.02
CA LEU A 19 -34.11 -19.82 -0.23
C LEU A 19 -34.10 -18.31 -0.49
N LEU A 20 -35.20 -17.60 -0.20
CA LEU A 20 -35.25 -16.13 -0.31
C LEU A 20 -34.37 -15.42 0.72
N LEU A 21 -34.27 -15.94 1.95
CA LEU A 21 -33.31 -15.44 2.95
C LEU A 21 -31.87 -15.70 2.53
N LEU A 22 -31.58 -16.87 1.95
CA LEU A 22 -30.25 -17.21 1.44
C LEU A 22 -29.87 -16.32 0.24
N LEU A 23 -30.79 -16.12 -0.71
CA LEU A 23 -30.60 -15.21 -1.85
C LEU A 23 -30.48 -13.74 -1.41
N GLY A 24 -31.19 -13.34 -0.35
CA GLY A 24 -31.05 -12.03 0.28
C GLY A 24 -29.69 -11.85 0.96
N ALA A 25 -29.21 -12.87 1.69
CA ALA A 25 -27.87 -12.85 2.30
C ALA A 25 -26.76 -12.86 1.24
N ILE A 26 -26.92 -13.64 0.17
CA ILE A 26 -26.02 -13.66 -0.99
C ILE A 26 -26.05 -12.30 -1.71
N GLY A 27 -27.22 -11.68 -1.87
CA GLY A 27 -27.35 -10.34 -2.45
C GLY A 27 -26.70 -9.25 -1.58
N ILE A 28 -26.88 -9.30 -0.26
CA ILE A 28 -26.23 -8.38 0.69
C ILE A 28 -24.70 -8.58 0.69
N PHE A 29 -24.24 -9.83 0.61
CA PHE A 29 -22.83 -10.20 0.48
C PHE A 29 -22.23 -9.70 -0.85
N TYR A 30 -22.97 -9.84 -1.95
CA TYR A 30 -22.58 -9.34 -3.27
C TYR A 30 -22.53 -7.80 -3.31
N LEU A 31 -23.48 -7.13 -2.65
CA LEU A 31 -23.49 -5.66 -2.50
C LEU A 31 -22.33 -5.18 -1.60
N ARG A 32 -21.98 -5.92 -0.54
CA ARG A 32 -20.84 -5.61 0.36
C ARG A 32 -19.48 -5.74 -0.32
N ILE A 33 -19.32 -6.67 -1.26
CA ILE A 33 -18.05 -6.88 -2.00
C ILE A 33 -17.88 -5.86 -3.13
N ASN A 34 -18.98 -5.39 -3.74
CA ASN A 34 -18.94 -4.51 -4.91
C ASN A 34 -19.25 -3.03 -4.62
N THR A 35 -19.54 -2.64 -3.37
CA THR A 35 -19.68 -1.21 -2.97
C THR A 35 -18.90 -0.89 -1.69
N PRO A 36 -17.58 -0.61 -1.77
CA PRO A 36 -16.77 -0.26 -0.60
C PRO A 36 -17.19 1.07 0.06
N ALA A 37 -17.88 1.94 -0.69
CA ALA A 37 -18.36 3.23 -0.17
C ALA A 37 -19.39 3.08 0.97
N ALA A 38 -20.11 1.96 1.09
CA ALA A 38 -21.08 1.75 2.16
C ALA A 38 -20.44 1.43 3.54
N LEU A 39 -19.12 1.24 3.58
CA LEU A 39 -18.35 1.09 4.83
C LEU A 39 -17.97 2.43 5.45
N PHE A 40 -18.22 3.54 4.74
CA PHE A 40 -17.94 4.90 5.18
C PHE A 40 -19.24 5.69 5.10
N THR A 41 -19.77 6.13 6.23
CA THR A 41 -20.78 7.19 6.23
C THR A 41 -20.11 8.47 5.74
N PRO A 42 -20.48 9.04 4.59
CA PRO A 42 -20.06 10.38 4.28
C PRO A 42 -20.91 11.30 5.15
N ASP A 43 -20.29 11.91 6.15
CA ASP A 43 -20.86 13.12 6.72
C ASP A 43 -21.00 14.14 5.59
N ALA A 44 -22.21 14.67 5.46
CA ALA A 44 -22.61 15.53 4.38
C ALA A 44 -21.72 16.78 4.33
N THR A 45 -21.02 16.98 3.22
CA THR A 45 -20.62 18.33 2.79
C THR A 45 -21.10 18.52 1.36
N ALA A 46 -21.85 19.61 1.18
CA ALA A 46 -22.68 19.90 0.03
C ALA A 46 -21.91 19.87 -1.29
N ALA A 47 -22.55 19.30 -2.32
CA ALA A 47 -22.12 19.44 -3.70
C ALA A 47 -22.17 20.91 -4.15
N PRO A 48 -21.15 21.43 -4.86
CA PRO A 48 -21.27 22.73 -5.51
C PRO A 48 -22.20 22.63 -6.71
N THR A 49 -23.11 23.59 -6.80
CA THR A 49 -24.05 23.83 -7.92
C THR A 49 -23.29 23.98 -9.25
N PRO A 50 -23.74 23.36 -10.36
CA PRO A 50 -23.13 23.58 -11.66
C PRO A 50 -23.39 25.00 -12.17
N GLU A 51 -22.31 25.70 -12.51
CA GLU A 51 -22.33 26.98 -13.21
C GLU A 51 -22.67 26.75 -14.71
N PRO A 52 -23.52 27.57 -15.35
CA PRO A 52 -23.90 27.35 -16.74
C PRO A 52 -22.74 27.66 -17.69
N ALA A 53 -22.33 26.67 -18.48
CA ALA A 53 -21.37 26.86 -19.55
C ALA A 53 -21.94 27.79 -20.64
N THR A 54 -21.22 28.87 -20.92
CA THR A 54 -21.48 29.76 -22.07
C THR A 54 -20.86 29.12 -23.32
N PRO A 55 -21.55 29.05 -24.48
CA PRO A 55 -21.01 28.40 -25.66
C PRO A 55 -19.97 29.31 -26.33
N SER A 56 -18.70 28.91 -26.30
CA SER A 56 -17.66 29.51 -27.13
C SER A 56 -17.59 28.79 -28.48
N ALA A 57 -17.78 29.57 -29.55
CA ALA A 57 -17.80 29.09 -30.93
C ALA A 57 -16.44 28.49 -31.36
N ALA A 58 -16.50 27.32 -31.98
CA ALA A 58 -15.37 26.67 -32.64
C ALA A 58 -15.04 27.39 -33.97
N PRO A 59 -13.75 27.61 -34.31
CA PRO A 59 -13.36 27.85 -35.69
C PRO A 59 -13.26 26.51 -36.43
N LEU A 60 -13.93 26.41 -37.58
CA LEU A 60 -13.72 25.33 -38.55
C LEU A 60 -12.24 25.30 -38.97
N GLN A 61 -11.60 24.15 -38.83
CA GLN A 61 -10.41 23.80 -39.59
C GLN A 61 -10.69 22.59 -40.48
N THR A 62 -10.30 22.77 -41.75
CA THR A 62 -10.47 21.89 -42.90
C THR A 62 -9.67 20.58 -42.74
N PRO A 63 -10.16 19.43 -43.23
CA PRO A 63 -9.45 18.14 -43.08
C PRO A 63 -8.16 18.10 -43.91
N GLY A 64 -7.01 18.11 -43.24
CA GLY A 64 -5.71 17.74 -43.80
C GLY A 64 -5.51 16.24 -43.70
N ALA A 65 -5.43 15.58 -44.85
CA ALA A 65 -5.24 14.14 -44.98
C ALA A 65 -3.83 13.73 -44.57
N HIS A 66 -3.65 13.18 -43.37
CA HIS A 66 -2.58 12.26 -43.01
C HIS A 66 -3.06 11.37 -41.84
N SER A 67 -3.78 10.29 -42.15
CA SER A 67 -3.94 9.18 -41.21
C SER A 67 -2.61 8.43 -41.14
N PRO A 68 -1.99 8.25 -39.96
CA PRO A 68 -1.02 7.17 -39.81
C PRO A 68 -1.80 5.85 -39.95
N THR A 69 -1.38 5.04 -40.90
CA THR A 69 -1.83 3.66 -41.07
C THR A 69 -1.76 2.93 -39.72
N PRO A 70 -2.85 2.34 -39.22
CA PRO A 70 -2.77 1.51 -38.02
C PRO A 70 -1.82 0.35 -38.29
N GLU A 71 -0.78 0.25 -37.47
CA GLU A 71 0.08 -0.91 -37.38
C GLU A 71 -0.81 -2.15 -37.18
N PRO A 72 -0.60 -3.25 -37.95
CA PRO A 72 -1.48 -4.40 -37.88
C PRO A 72 -1.49 -4.95 -36.46
N ALA A 73 -2.70 -5.07 -35.90
CA ALA A 73 -2.94 -5.73 -34.62
C ALA A 73 -2.23 -7.09 -34.64
N VAL A 74 -1.25 -7.25 -33.75
CA VAL A 74 -0.59 -8.53 -33.51
C VAL A 74 -1.72 -9.48 -33.10
N THR A 75 -2.01 -10.45 -33.97
CA THR A 75 -2.93 -11.53 -33.64
C THR A 75 -2.35 -12.19 -32.39
N PRO A 76 -3.06 -12.25 -31.24
CA PRO A 76 -2.49 -12.84 -30.04
C PRO A 76 -2.10 -14.28 -30.37
N GLU A 77 -0.87 -14.66 -30.06
CA GLU A 77 -0.45 -16.06 -30.12
C GLU A 77 -1.47 -16.91 -29.36
N PRO A 78 -1.79 -18.12 -29.85
CA PRO A 78 -2.74 -18.99 -29.16
C PRO A 78 -2.26 -19.22 -27.73
N THR A 79 -3.10 -18.90 -26.75
CA THR A 79 -2.82 -19.11 -25.33
C THR A 79 -2.38 -20.56 -25.13
N PRO A 80 -1.19 -20.81 -24.54
CA PRO A 80 -0.63 -22.15 -24.43
C PRO A 80 -1.58 -23.09 -23.70
N ALA A 81 -1.69 -24.34 -24.19
CA ALA A 81 -2.53 -25.35 -23.57
C ALA A 81 -2.18 -25.53 -22.07
N PRO A 82 -3.19 -25.58 -21.17
CA PRO A 82 -2.97 -25.84 -19.75
C PRO A 82 -2.13 -27.10 -19.53
N MET A 83 -1.16 -27.03 -18.62
CA MET A 83 -0.48 -28.23 -18.12
C MET A 83 -1.49 -29.17 -17.46
N SER A 84 -1.30 -30.47 -17.61
CA SER A 84 -2.16 -31.45 -16.92
C SER A 84 -1.81 -31.54 -15.42
N GLU A 85 -2.78 -31.96 -14.61
CA GLU A 85 -2.58 -32.14 -13.16
C GLU A 85 -1.50 -33.18 -12.86
N ALA A 86 -1.44 -34.27 -13.63
CA ALA A 86 -0.44 -35.33 -13.47
C ALA A 86 0.99 -34.83 -13.77
N GLU A 87 1.16 -33.96 -14.78
CA GLU A 87 2.44 -33.31 -15.07
C GLU A 87 2.85 -32.40 -13.92
N LEU A 88 1.94 -31.57 -13.40
CA LEU A 88 2.20 -30.72 -12.23
C LEU A 88 2.62 -31.54 -11.01
N GLU A 89 1.90 -32.61 -10.71
CA GLU A 89 2.19 -33.49 -9.57
C GLU A 89 3.56 -34.16 -9.70
N SER A 90 3.95 -34.57 -10.91
CA SER A 90 5.27 -35.17 -11.16
C SER A 90 6.45 -34.21 -10.96
N LEU A 91 6.22 -32.90 -11.13
CA LEU A 91 7.22 -31.84 -10.97
C LEU A 91 7.20 -31.23 -9.56
N SER A 92 6.22 -31.56 -8.73
CA SER A 92 5.98 -30.91 -7.44
C SER A 92 6.78 -31.53 -6.31
N ASP A 93 7.35 -30.68 -5.44
CA ASP A 93 7.85 -31.13 -4.14
C ASP A 93 6.66 -31.36 -3.19
N LEU A 94 6.13 -32.58 -3.15
CA LEU A 94 5.01 -32.91 -2.27
C LEU A 94 5.36 -32.83 -0.77
N SER A 95 6.64 -32.79 -0.40
CA SER A 95 7.05 -32.62 1.00
C SER A 95 6.77 -31.20 1.51
N PHE A 96 6.78 -30.21 0.61
CA PHE A 96 6.38 -28.83 0.86
C PHE A 96 4.93 -28.71 1.34
N MET A 97 4.05 -29.61 0.88
CA MET A 97 2.62 -29.61 1.19
C MET A 97 2.29 -30.23 2.57
N LYS A 98 3.28 -30.68 3.34
CA LYS A 98 3.04 -31.35 4.64
C LYS A 98 2.56 -30.40 5.74
N ASN A 99 3.03 -29.15 5.69
CA ASN A 99 2.76 -28.13 6.69
C ASN A 99 2.17 -26.88 6.03
N ARG A 100 1.48 -26.06 6.81
CA ARG A 100 1.06 -24.72 6.36
C ARG A 100 2.28 -23.93 5.89
N VAL A 101 2.13 -23.19 4.80
CA VAL A 101 3.17 -22.32 4.26
C VAL A 101 2.68 -20.88 4.24
N ASN A 102 3.55 -19.96 4.65
CA ASN A 102 3.31 -18.52 4.67
C ASN A 102 4.28 -17.83 3.70
N ILE A 103 3.71 -17.12 2.73
CA ILE A 103 4.41 -16.51 1.60
C ILE A 103 4.10 -15.02 1.58
N MET A 104 5.13 -14.19 1.62
CA MET A 104 4.98 -12.75 1.48
C MET A 104 5.01 -12.35 0.00
N VAL A 105 3.96 -11.72 -0.48
CA VAL A 105 3.90 -11.16 -1.83
C VAL A 105 4.20 -9.67 -1.77
N PHE A 106 5.25 -9.26 -2.47
CA PHE A 106 5.68 -7.87 -2.61
C PHE A 106 5.40 -7.38 -4.04
N GLY A 107 4.70 -6.26 -4.15
CA GLY A 107 4.69 -5.46 -5.37
C GLY A 107 5.74 -4.37 -5.28
N ILE A 108 6.77 -4.43 -6.13
CA ILE A 108 7.82 -3.40 -6.20
C ILE A 108 7.67 -2.65 -7.52
N ASP A 109 7.57 -1.33 -7.43
CA ASP A 109 7.65 -0.45 -8.60
C ASP A 109 9.13 -0.04 -8.79
N LYS A 110 9.87 -0.86 -9.56
CA LYS A 110 11.22 -0.55 -10.01
C LYS A 110 11.12 0.42 -11.20
N SER A 111 11.08 1.72 -10.93
CA SER A 111 11.37 2.70 -11.99
C SER A 111 12.88 2.94 -12.06
N GLU A 112 13.43 3.22 -13.25
CA GLU A 112 14.87 3.54 -13.44
C GLU A 112 15.33 4.68 -12.51
N GLU A 113 14.46 5.66 -12.25
CA GLU A 113 14.65 6.75 -11.28
C GLU A 113 14.80 6.28 -9.82
N ARG A 114 14.10 5.18 -9.45
CA ARG A 114 14.16 4.57 -8.11
C ARG A 114 15.36 3.63 -7.96
N GLU A 115 15.84 3.05 -9.05
CA GLU A 115 17.10 2.29 -9.05
C GLU A 115 18.31 3.20 -8.76
N ALA A 116 18.33 4.40 -9.34
CA ALA A 116 19.39 5.39 -9.13
C ALA A 116 19.42 5.97 -7.69
N SER A 117 18.27 6.01 -7.01
CA SER A 117 18.15 6.54 -5.64
C SER A 117 18.19 5.47 -4.54
N GLY A 118 18.23 4.17 -4.89
CA GLY A 118 18.18 3.07 -3.92
C GLY A 118 16.90 2.99 -3.09
N SER A 119 15.88 3.80 -3.42
CA SER A 119 14.63 3.95 -2.68
C SER A 119 13.55 3.04 -3.26
N PHE A 120 13.78 1.73 -3.14
CA PHE A 120 12.77 0.74 -3.44
C PHE A 120 11.83 0.62 -2.25
N ARG A 121 10.56 0.97 -2.43
CA ARG A 121 9.48 0.76 -1.44
C ARG A 121 8.55 -0.32 -1.96
N THR A 122 8.17 -1.25 -1.08
CA THR A 122 7.14 -2.26 -1.36
C THR A 122 5.78 -1.58 -1.21
N ASP A 123 5.14 -1.27 -2.34
CA ASP A 123 3.86 -0.55 -2.35
C ASP A 123 2.68 -1.50 -2.12
N THR A 124 2.83 -2.79 -2.44
CA THR A 124 1.89 -3.87 -2.13
C THR A 124 2.56 -4.90 -1.24
N MET A 125 1.89 -5.27 -0.13
CA MET A 125 2.35 -6.23 0.87
C MET A 125 1.18 -7.16 1.24
N ILE A 126 1.22 -8.41 0.79
CA ILE A 126 0.16 -9.39 1.04
C ILE A 126 0.79 -10.66 1.63
N LEU A 127 0.33 -11.09 2.80
CA LEU A 127 0.68 -12.38 3.37
C LEU A 127 -0.29 -13.44 2.85
N VAL A 128 0.20 -14.36 2.04
CA VAL A 128 -0.56 -15.52 1.56
C VAL A 128 -0.24 -16.71 2.44
N THR A 129 -1.23 -17.27 3.11
CA THR A 129 -1.07 -18.52 3.87
C THR A 129 -1.86 -19.64 3.20
N VAL A 130 -1.18 -20.77 2.99
CA VAL A 130 -1.74 -21.96 2.36
C VAL A 130 -1.81 -23.05 3.41
N ASN A 131 -3.03 -23.44 3.78
CA ASN A 131 -3.28 -24.57 4.66
C ASN A 131 -3.60 -25.81 3.84
N PHE A 132 -2.58 -26.62 3.56
CA PHE A 132 -2.71 -27.85 2.78
C PHE A 132 -3.58 -28.94 3.45
N LYS A 133 -3.87 -28.83 4.76
CA LYS A 133 -4.76 -29.78 5.45
C LYS A 133 -6.24 -29.49 5.16
N THR A 134 -6.59 -28.22 5.03
CA THR A 134 -7.96 -27.76 4.79
C THR A 134 -8.19 -27.32 3.35
N ASN A 135 -7.13 -27.25 2.53
CA ASN A 135 -7.11 -26.62 1.21
C ASN A 135 -7.63 -25.16 1.22
N ALA A 136 -7.42 -24.46 2.33
CA ALA A 136 -7.76 -23.05 2.47
C ALA A 136 -6.56 -22.17 2.15
N VAL A 137 -6.81 -21.07 1.46
CA VAL A 137 -5.84 -20.02 1.18
C VAL A 137 -6.38 -18.71 1.72
N ASP A 138 -5.68 -18.13 2.69
CA ASP A 138 -6.01 -16.81 3.22
C ASP A 138 -4.99 -15.80 2.70
N MET A 139 -5.49 -14.71 2.15
CA MET A 139 -4.68 -13.58 1.68
C MET A 139 -4.94 -12.39 2.60
N ILE A 140 -3.92 -11.99 3.35
CA ILE A 140 -3.99 -10.93 4.34
C ILE A 140 -3.22 -9.71 3.82
N SER A 141 -3.94 -8.66 3.45
CA SER A 141 -3.32 -7.40 3.05
C SER A 141 -2.74 -6.67 4.26
N ILE A 142 -1.49 -6.26 4.13
CA ILE A 142 -0.80 -5.45 5.13
C ILE A 142 -0.63 -4.05 4.55
N PRO A 143 -1.35 -3.03 5.07
CA PRO A 143 -1.14 -1.66 4.63
C PRO A 143 0.32 -1.27 4.78
N ARG A 144 0.95 -0.77 3.71
CA ARG A 144 2.39 -0.44 3.69
C ARG A 144 2.79 0.57 4.78
N ASP A 145 1.83 1.37 5.24
CA ASP A 145 1.99 2.39 6.28
C ASP A 145 1.74 1.85 7.70
N SER A 146 1.57 0.53 7.86
CA SER A 146 1.36 -0.12 9.18
C SER A 146 2.49 0.25 10.12
N TYR A 147 2.16 0.85 11.26
CA TYR A 147 3.13 1.30 12.26
C TYR A 147 3.48 0.17 13.21
N VAL A 148 4.68 -0.40 13.03
CA VAL A 148 5.11 -1.64 13.68
C VAL A 148 6.58 -1.56 14.05
N GLN A 149 7.02 -2.45 14.95
CA GLN A 149 8.45 -2.64 15.21
C GLN A 149 9.15 -3.20 13.97
N LEU A 150 10.29 -2.62 13.58
CA LEU A 150 11.05 -3.02 12.40
C LEU A 150 12.25 -3.89 12.80
N TYR A 151 12.40 -5.01 12.10
CA TYR A 151 13.45 -6.00 12.37
C TYR A 151 14.41 -6.13 11.18
N ASN A 152 15.69 -6.28 11.47
CA ASN A 152 16.74 -6.54 10.48
C ASN A 152 16.72 -8.02 10.05
N LYS A 153 17.58 -8.38 9.08
CA LYS A 153 17.70 -9.75 8.57
C LYS A 153 18.11 -10.79 9.62
N SER A 154 18.77 -10.38 10.70
CA SER A 154 19.18 -11.22 11.83
C SER A 154 18.06 -11.44 12.85
N GLY A 155 16.91 -10.76 12.70
CA GLY A 155 15.78 -10.83 13.63
C GLY A 155 15.91 -9.89 14.84
N GLU A 156 16.78 -8.88 14.76
CA GLU A 156 16.96 -7.88 15.80
C GLU A 156 16.29 -6.56 15.40
N LEU A 157 15.88 -5.74 16.37
CA LEU A 157 15.33 -4.41 16.11
C LEU A 157 16.33 -3.56 15.32
N ILE A 158 15.88 -2.92 14.24
CA ILE A 158 16.74 -2.05 13.40
C ILE A 158 17.20 -0.83 14.21
N GLU A 159 16.28 -0.19 14.93
CA GLU A 159 16.55 0.95 15.81
C GLU A 159 16.06 0.60 17.23
N PRO A 160 16.86 -0.04 18.10
CA PRO A 160 16.39 -0.50 19.42
C PRO A 160 15.84 0.59 20.34
N LEU A 161 16.29 1.84 20.16
CA LEU A 161 15.82 2.99 20.93
C LEU A 161 14.56 3.65 20.34
N ASP A 162 14.23 3.37 19.08
CA ASP A 162 13.02 3.83 18.39
C ASP A 162 12.58 2.78 17.38
N PRO A 163 12.02 1.64 17.85
CA PRO A 163 11.87 0.47 17.01
C PRO A 163 10.75 0.60 15.97
N TYR A 164 9.90 1.63 16.07
CA TYR A 164 8.67 1.72 15.30
C TYR A 164 8.82 2.50 14.00
N GLY A 165 8.26 1.95 12.93
CA GLY A 165 8.16 2.62 11.65
C GLY A 165 7.09 2.01 10.76
N LYS A 166 6.96 2.55 9.55
CA LYS A 166 6.07 1.98 8.53
C LYS A 166 6.62 0.64 8.07
N VAL A 167 5.80 -0.40 8.02
CA VAL A 167 6.20 -1.78 7.73
C VAL A 167 7.00 -1.91 6.42
N ASN A 168 6.67 -1.12 5.40
CA ASN A 168 7.41 -1.12 4.13
C ASN A 168 8.87 -0.63 4.25
N SER A 169 9.20 0.11 5.30
CA SER A 169 10.53 0.63 5.55
C SER A 169 11.49 -0.48 6.00
N ALA A 170 10.98 -1.61 6.53
CA ALA A 170 11.80 -2.77 6.87
C ALA A 170 12.61 -3.28 5.67
N PHE A 171 12.03 -3.21 4.46
CA PHE A 171 12.73 -3.61 3.25
C PHE A 171 13.92 -2.70 2.94
N SER A 172 13.69 -1.38 2.88
CA SER A 172 14.74 -0.42 2.53
C SER A 172 15.81 -0.34 3.63
N LEU A 173 15.42 -0.26 4.91
CA LEU A 173 16.32 -0.22 6.06
C LEU A 173 17.09 -1.52 6.26
N GLY A 174 16.49 -2.65 5.88
CA GLY A 174 17.14 -3.96 5.83
C GLY A 174 18.19 -4.12 4.71
N GLY A 175 18.44 -3.06 3.95
CA GLY A 175 19.44 -3.03 2.88
C GLY A 175 18.90 -3.44 1.50
N GLY A 176 17.58 -3.38 1.32
CA GLY A 176 16.90 -3.54 0.03
C GLY A 176 17.21 -4.85 -0.68
N LEU A 177 17.22 -4.80 -2.02
CA LEU A 177 17.43 -5.97 -2.89
C LEU A 177 18.77 -6.69 -2.65
N LYS A 178 19.82 -5.97 -2.24
CA LYS A 178 21.20 -6.48 -2.25
C LYS A 178 21.71 -6.98 -0.90
N HIS A 179 21.11 -6.58 0.23
CA HIS A 179 21.76 -6.76 1.54
C HIS A 179 20.88 -7.40 2.63
N GLY A 180 19.62 -7.75 2.31
CA GLY A 180 18.71 -8.46 3.22
C GLY A 180 17.35 -7.80 3.46
N GLY A 181 16.90 -6.92 2.57
CA GLY A 181 15.63 -6.21 2.70
C GLY A 181 14.43 -7.16 2.77
N TYR A 182 14.40 -8.20 1.92
CA TYR A 182 13.32 -9.20 1.97
C TYR A 182 13.27 -9.90 3.33
N GLN A 183 14.39 -10.43 3.82
CA GLN A 183 14.44 -11.11 5.11
C GLN A 183 14.03 -10.17 6.27
N SER A 184 14.43 -8.90 6.22
CA SER A 184 14.03 -7.90 7.21
C SER A 184 12.52 -7.66 7.21
N ALA A 185 11.91 -7.57 6.02
CA ALA A 185 10.46 -7.48 5.87
C ALA A 185 9.75 -8.76 6.36
N LEU A 186 10.28 -9.96 6.08
CA LEU A 186 9.74 -11.23 6.59
C LEU A 186 9.78 -11.30 8.12
N ASN A 187 10.91 -10.92 8.73
CA ASN A 187 11.06 -10.90 10.19
C ASN A 187 10.10 -9.88 10.83
N THR A 188 9.95 -8.71 10.20
CA THR A 188 9.02 -7.67 10.63
C THR A 188 7.56 -8.14 10.57
N VAL A 189 7.14 -8.77 9.47
CA VAL A 189 5.79 -9.32 9.34
C VAL A 189 5.59 -10.51 10.30
N SER A 190 6.59 -11.36 10.47
CA SER A 190 6.56 -12.45 11.46
C SER A 190 6.32 -11.90 12.87
N ALA A 191 7.02 -10.85 13.28
CA ALA A 191 6.81 -10.19 14.56
C ALA A 191 5.42 -9.53 14.68
N LEU A 192 4.94 -8.86 13.63
CA LEU A 192 3.59 -8.30 13.57
C LEU A 192 2.51 -9.37 13.83
N PHE A 193 2.71 -10.58 13.29
CA PHE A 193 1.80 -11.72 13.47
C PHE A 193 2.15 -12.57 14.72
N GLY A 194 2.77 -11.97 15.73
CA GLY A 194 3.03 -12.63 17.02
C GLY A 194 4.04 -13.79 16.94
N GLY A 195 4.98 -13.72 16.00
CA GLY A 195 6.02 -14.72 15.79
C GLY A 195 5.63 -15.84 14.82
N ILE A 196 4.47 -15.75 14.16
CA ILE A 196 4.10 -16.70 13.10
C ILE A 196 5.13 -16.62 11.97
N PRO A 197 5.87 -17.69 11.67
CA PRO A 197 6.98 -17.58 10.75
C PRO A 197 6.47 -17.30 9.33
N VAL A 198 7.21 -16.47 8.59
CA VAL A 198 6.99 -16.22 7.16
C VAL A 198 8.19 -16.76 6.41
N GLN A 199 8.03 -17.92 5.74
CA GLN A 199 9.16 -18.69 5.22
C GLN A 199 9.59 -18.21 3.83
N TYR A 200 8.62 -17.80 3.02
CA TYR A 200 8.85 -17.52 1.61
C TYR A 200 8.44 -16.11 1.24
N TYR A 201 8.98 -15.64 0.13
CA TYR A 201 8.52 -14.44 -0.51
C TYR A 201 8.47 -14.59 -2.02
N VAL A 202 7.60 -13.81 -2.65
CA VAL A 202 7.60 -13.55 -4.08
C VAL A 202 7.53 -12.05 -4.25
N SER A 203 8.51 -11.48 -4.92
CA SER A 203 8.53 -10.07 -5.27
C SER A 203 8.38 -9.93 -6.78
N VAL A 204 7.30 -9.26 -7.16
CA VAL A 204 6.89 -9.12 -8.55
C VAL A 204 7.09 -7.68 -8.98
N ASP A 205 7.84 -7.50 -10.06
CA ASP A 205 7.89 -6.23 -10.78
C ASP A 205 6.55 -6.02 -11.51
N MET A 206 6.06 -4.79 -11.55
CA MET A 206 4.88 -4.43 -12.34
C MET A 206 5.02 -4.88 -13.81
N ASN A 207 6.21 -4.80 -14.40
CA ASN A 207 6.44 -5.33 -15.76
C ASN A 207 6.17 -6.83 -15.86
N ALA A 208 6.50 -7.62 -14.82
CA ALA A 208 6.17 -9.04 -14.79
C ALA A 208 4.64 -9.28 -14.78
N VAL A 209 3.86 -8.41 -14.10
CA VAL A 209 2.39 -8.50 -14.12
C VAL A 209 1.86 -8.30 -15.53
N LYS A 210 2.40 -7.34 -16.28
CA LYS A 210 2.04 -7.12 -17.69
C LYS A 210 2.32 -8.37 -18.53
N ASP A 211 3.49 -8.97 -18.38
CA ASP A 211 3.89 -10.15 -19.15
C ASP A 211 2.99 -11.35 -18.82
N VAL A 212 2.65 -11.55 -17.55
CA VAL A 212 1.71 -12.59 -17.09
C VAL A 212 0.33 -12.39 -17.71
N VAL A 213 -0.21 -11.16 -17.65
CA VAL A 213 -1.53 -10.84 -18.20
C VAL A 213 -1.57 -11.05 -19.72
N ASN A 214 -0.51 -10.63 -20.43
CA ASN A 214 -0.41 -10.86 -21.87
C ASN A 214 -0.34 -12.36 -22.20
N ALA A 215 0.44 -13.14 -21.44
CA ALA A 215 0.59 -14.58 -21.66
C ALA A 215 -0.72 -15.37 -21.45
N MET A 216 -1.61 -14.90 -20.59
CA MET A 216 -2.94 -15.50 -20.39
C MET A 216 -4.01 -14.95 -21.36
N GLY A 217 -3.65 -14.01 -22.23
CA GLY A 217 -4.56 -13.41 -23.21
C GLY A 217 -5.44 -12.29 -22.64
N GLY A 218 -4.99 -11.58 -21.60
CA GLY A 218 -5.69 -10.45 -20.97
C GLY A 218 -6.58 -10.84 -19.78
N VAL A 219 -7.19 -9.83 -19.15
CA VAL A 219 -8.09 -9.98 -18.00
C VAL A 219 -9.39 -9.19 -18.18
N GLU A 220 -10.53 -9.81 -17.93
CA GLU A 220 -11.83 -9.14 -17.81
C GLU A 220 -11.92 -8.47 -16.44
N TYR A 221 -12.13 -7.16 -16.43
CA TYR A 221 -12.14 -6.39 -15.21
C TYR A 221 -13.17 -5.26 -15.24
N ASP A 222 -13.90 -5.10 -14.15
CA ASP A 222 -14.83 -3.98 -13.95
C ASP A 222 -14.06 -2.76 -13.44
N VAL A 223 -13.70 -1.87 -14.37
CA VAL A 223 -12.92 -0.66 -14.09
C VAL A 223 -13.80 0.32 -13.31
N ASP A 224 -13.30 0.87 -12.21
CA ASP A 224 -14.07 1.76 -11.33
C ASP A 224 -13.79 3.26 -11.56
N ILE A 225 -12.74 3.58 -12.33
CA ILE A 225 -12.30 4.94 -12.59
C ILE A 225 -11.92 5.14 -14.05
N GLU A 226 -12.03 6.38 -14.51
CA GLU A 226 -11.48 6.77 -15.80
C GLU A 226 -9.95 6.87 -15.72
N VAL A 227 -9.26 6.22 -16.66
CA VAL A 227 -7.80 6.23 -16.77
C VAL A 227 -7.42 6.71 -18.16
N THR A 228 -6.75 7.86 -18.24
CA THR A 228 -6.14 8.35 -19.48
C THR A 228 -4.62 8.39 -19.29
N MET A 229 -3.92 7.41 -19.86
CA MET A 229 -2.45 7.30 -19.78
C MET A 229 -1.89 6.78 -21.09
N ASN A 230 -0.77 7.34 -21.56
CA ASN A 230 -0.06 6.87 -22.75
C ASN A 230 -0.93 6.75 -24.03
N GLY A 231 -1.93 7.62 -24.18
CA GLY A 231 -2.88 7.59 -25.30
C GLY A 231 -3.95 6.49 -25.21
N ARG A 232 -4.00 5.74 -24.10
CA ARG A 232 -5.03 4.75 -23.78
C ARG A 232 -6.05 5.37 -22.84
N GLU A 233 -7.32 5.08 -23.10
CA GLU A 233 -8.46 5.45 -22.27
C GLU A 233 -9.14 4.18 -21.74
N LEU A 234 -9.27 4.07 -20.42
CA LEU A 234 -10.11 3.08 -19.75
C LEU A 234 -11.29 3.84 -19.13
N HIS A 235 -12.50 3.36 -19.37
CA HIS A 235 -13.71 3.98 -18.80
C HIS A 235 -14.27 3.13 -17.65
N PRO A 236 -15.12 3.67 -16.77
CA PRO A 236 -15.80 2.83 -15.79
C PRO A 236 -16.67 1.74 -16.46
N GLY A 237 -16.60 0.50 -15.96
CA GLY A 237 -17.34 -0.66 -16.46
C GLY A 237 -16.45 -1.85 -16.85
N LEU A 238 -17.12 -2.98 -17.12
CA LEU A 238 -16.48 -4.24 -17.53
C LEU A 238 -15.77 -4.10 -18.89
N GLN A 239 -14.46 -4.36 -18.89
CA GLN A 239 -13.60 -4.30 -20.07
C GLN A 239 -12.56 -5.41 -20.06
N HIS A 240 -12.11 -5.77 -21.26
CA HIS A 240 -10.95 -6.61 -21.44
C HIS A 240 -9.67 -5.77 -21.38
N LEU A 241 -8.81 -6.06 -20.40
CA LEU A 241 -7.56 -5.35 -20.17
C LEU A 241 -6.37 -6.24 -20.59
N ASP A 242 -5.58 -5.76 -21.54
CA ASP A 242 -4.24 -6.30 -21.78
C ASP A 242 -3.28 -5.93 -20.65
N GLY A 243 -2.07 -6.49 -20.65
CA GLY A 243 -1.10 -6.24 -19.59
C GLY A 243 -0.69 -4.76 -19.46
N GLN A 244 -0.73 -3.98 -20.55
CA GLN A 244 -0.46 -2.55 -20.47
C GLN A 244 -1.63 -1.79 -19.83
N ALA A 245 -2.87 -2.11 -20.18
CA ALA A 245 -4.06 -1.55 -19.55
C ALA A 245 -4.12 -1.85 -18.04
N VAL A 246 -3.76 -3.07 -17.64
CA VAL A 246 -3.65 -3.45 -16.23
C VAL A 246 -2.64 -2.56 -15.49
N LEU A 247 -1.48 -2.30 -16.11
CA LEU A 247 -0.47 -1.43 -15.53
C LEU A 247 -0.93 0.02 -15.42
N ASP A 248 -1.51 0.57 -16.48
CA ASP A 248 -2.00 1.95 -16.51
C ASP A 248 -3.08 2.15 -15.44
N TYR A 249 -4.00 1.18 -15.30
CA TYR A 249 -5.01 1.18 -14.24
C TYR A 249 -4.39 1.14 -12.84
N CYS A 250 -3.42 0.25 -12.60
CA CYS A 250 -2.75 0.12 -11.31
C CYS A 250 -1.87 1.34 -10.94
N ARG A 251 -1.42 2.10 -11.95
CA ARG A 251 -0.56 3.29 -11.80
C ARG A 251 -1.33 4.60 -11.70
N GLN A 252 -2.61 4.64 -12.06
CA GLN A 252 -3.37 5.88 -12.05
C GLN A 252 -3.42 6.52 -10.65
N ARG A 253 -2.84 7.72 -10.53
CA ARG A 253 -2.73 8.49 -9.27
C ARG A 253 -3.71 9.65 -9.19
N LYS A 254 -4.21 10.15 -10.32
CA LYS A 254 -5.00 11.39 -10.36
C LYS A 254 -6.26 11.22 -9.50
N GLY A 255 -6.39 12.03 -8.44
CA GLY A 255 -7.56 12.07 -7.57
C GLY A 255 -7.70 10.92 -6.56
N SER A 256 -6.64 10.13 -6.30
CA SER A 256 -6.72 8.99 -5.38
C SER A 256 -5.63 8.95 -4.33
N SER A 257 -5.99 8.60 -3.10
CA SER A 257 -5.04 8.33 -2.02
C SER A 257 -4.19 7.09 -2.32
N ASP A 258 -3.03 6.97 -1.66
CA ASP A 258 -2.18 5.78 -1.78
C ASP A 258 -2.91 4.49 -1.36
N VAL A 259 -3.91 4.60 -0.47
CA VAL A 259 -4.79 3.50 -0.04
C VAL A 259 -5.63 2.98 -1.19
N ALA A 260 -6.30 3.89 -1.91
CA ALA A 260 -7.13 3.53 -3.06
C ALA A 260 -6.29 2.87 -4.16
N ARG A 261 -5.02 3.27 -4.32
CA ARG A 261 -4.08 2.61 -5.25
C ARG A 261 -3.74 1.18 -4.80
N ALA A 262 -3.42 0.99 -3.52
CA ALA A 262 -3.14 -0.34 -2.98
C ALA A 262 -4.36 -1.28 -3.10
N ASP A 263 -5.56 -0.78 -2.80
CA ASP A 263 -6.81 -1.53 -2.99
C ASP A 263 -7.03 -1.93 -4.46
N ARG A 264 -6.84 -1.01 -5.42
CA ARG A 264 -6.94 -1.32 -6.86
C ARG A 264 -5.96 -2.40 -7.28
N GLN A 265 -4.69 -2.28 -6.89
CA GLN A 265 -3.66 -3.28 -7.19
C GLN A 265 -4.05 -4.65 -6.64
N GLN A 266 -4.55 -4.69 -5.40
CA GLN A 266 -5.06 -5.92 -4.81
C GLN A 266 -6.24 -6.49 -5.61
N ARG A 267 -7.29 -5.70 -5.88
CA ARG A 267 -8.45 -6.16 -6.66
C ARG A 267 -8.06 -6.68 -8.04
N MET A 268 -7.09 -6.04 -8.68
CA MET A 268 -6.56 -6.46 -9.97
C MET A 268 -5.85 -7.82 -9.87
N LEU A 269 -4.97 -8.03 -8.88
CA LEU A 269 -4.33 -9.33 -8.64
C LEU A 269 -5.37 -10.45 -8.40
N PHE A 270 -6.46 -10.14 -7.69
CA PHE A 270 -7.57 -11.09 -7.51
C PHE A 270 -8.31 -11.41 -8.79
N ALA A 271 -8.59 -10.41 -9.64
CA ALA A 271 -9.24 -10.64 -10.92
C ALA A 271 -8.40 -11.52 -11.84
N ILE A 272 -7.08 -11.26 -11.91
CA ILE A 272 -6.11 -12.08 -12.64
C ILE A 272 -6.14 -13.52 -12.14
N PHE A 273 -6.04 -13.72 -10.81
CA PHE A 273 -6.08 -15.06 -10.21
C PHE A 273 -7.39 -15.81 -10.53
N ASN A 274 -8.53 -15.14 -10.35
CA ASN A 274 -9.84 -15.74 -10.60
C ASN A 274 -10.02 -16.13 -12.07
N GLN A 275 -9.56 -15.29 -13.00
CA GLN A 275 -9.61 -15.60 -14.42
C GLN A 275 -8.66 -16.73 -14.79
N MET A 276 -7.43 -16.76 -14.25
CA MET A 276 -6.52 -17.88 -14.44
C MET A 276 -7.15 -19.20 -13.96
N LYS A 277 -7.86 -19.16 -12.84
CA LYS A 277 -8.56 -20.34 -12.30
C LYS A 277 -9.72 -20.77 -13.20
N SER A 278 -10.60 -19.85 -13.60
CA SER A 278 -11.79 -20.16 -14.40
C SER A 278 -11.48 -20.63 -15.82
N THR A 279 -10.35 -20.20 -16.38
CA THR A 279 -9.87 -20.59 -17.71
C THR A 279 -8.93 -21.81 -17.68
N GLY A 280 -8.66 -22.38 -16.51
CA GLY A 280 -7.71 -23.48 -16.33
C GLY A 280 -6.23 -23.08 -16.51
N GLN A 281 -5.95 -21.80 -16.79
CA GLN A 281 -4.60 -21.26 -16.96
C GLN A 281 -3.78 -21.24 -15.68
N ILE A 282 -4.41 -21.46 -14.52
CA ILE A 282 -3.69 -21.61 -13.24
C ILE A 282 -2.70 -22.78 -13.26
N ALA A 283 -2.97 -23.82 -14.06
CA ALA A 283 -2.05 -24.93 -14.28
C ALA A 283 -0.78 -24.53 -15.06
N ASN A 284 -0.81 -23.39 -15.78
CA ASN A 284 0.33 -22.88 -16.53
C ASN A 284 1.27 -21.99 -15.71
N ILE A 285 1.01 -21.76 -14.41
CA ILE A 285 1.88 -20.96 -13.53
C ILE A 285 3.37 -21.34 -13.66
N PRO A 286 3.78 -22.62 -13.67
CA PRO A 286 5.20 -22.97 -13.82
C PRO A 286 5.80 -22.51 -15.16
N LYS A 287 5.04 -22.62 -16.25
CA LYS A 287 5.47 -22.15 -17.59
C LYS A 287 5.59 -20.63 -17.61
N ILE A 288 4.58 -19.94 -17.08
CA ILE A 288 4.56 -18.47 -16.96
C ILE A 288 5.76 -18.02 -16.13
N TYR A 289 5.97 -18.60 -14.95
CA TYR A 289 7.13 -18.32 -14.10
C TYR A 289 8.44 -18.48 -14.86
N THR A 290 8.62 -19.58 -15.60
CA THR A 290 9.86 -19.83 -16.37
C THR A 290 10.12 -18.74 -17.42
N ALA A 291 9.05 -18.21 -18.03
CA ALA A 291 9.14 -17.15 -19.03
C ALA A 291 9.47 -15.77 -18.43
N VAL A 292 9.01 -15.48 -17.21
CA VAL A 292 9.16 -14.16 -16.57
C VAL A 292 10.08 -14.16 -15.34
N GLN A 293 10.77 -15.27 -15.06
CA GLN A 293 11.58 -15.45 -13.85
C GLN A 293 12.65 -14.36 -13.66
N SER A 294 13.14 -13.73 -14.73
CA SER A 294 14.08 -12.60 -14.65
C SER A 294 13.48 -11.36 -13.97
N ASN A 295 12.16 -11.25 -13.94
CA ASN A 295 11.41 -10.14 -13.37
C ASN A 295 10.75 -10.50 -12.02
N ILE A 296 11.01 -11.71 -11.50
CA ILE A 296 10.49 -12.21 -10.23
C ILE A 296 11.65 -12.55 -9.31
N GLU A 297 11.65 -12.01 -8.10
CA GLU A 297 12.58 -12.39 -7.05
C GLU A 297 11.87 -13.26 -6.01
N THR A 298 12.38 -14.46 -5.74
CA THR A 298 11.76 -15.40 -4.79
C THR A 298 12.80 -16.34 -4.18
N ASN A 299 12.50 -16.86 -2.99
CA ASN A 299 13.23 -17.99 -2.39
C ASN A 299 12.47 -19.33 -2.49
N LEU A 300 11.39 -19.39 -3.28
CA LEU A 300 10.73 -20.65 -3.64
C LEU A 300 11.53 -21.38 -4.71
N SER A 301 11.63 -22.71 -4.60
CA SER A 301 12.13 -23.54 -5.69
C SER A 301 11.08 -23.70 -6.78
N PHE A 302 11.51 -24.09 -7.98
CA PHE A 302 10.58 -24.37 -9.09
C PHE A 302 9.58 -25.47 -8.72
N GLU A 303 10.02 -26.52 -8.05
CA GLU A 303 9.19 -27.64 -7.59
C GLU A 303 8.17 -27.20 -6.53
N GLN A 304 8.51 -26.22 -5.69
CA GLN A 304 7.57 -25.61 -4.74
C GLN A 304 6.52 -24.75 -5.46
N ILE A 305 6.91 -24.04 -6.51
CA ILE A 305 5.97 -23.30 -7.37
C ILE A 305 5.00 -24.26 -8.07
N CYS A 306 5.49 -25.40 -8.58
CA CYS A 306 4.65 -26.47 -9.12
C CYS A 306 3.66 -26.99 -8.07
N ALA A 307 4.10 -27.21 -6.83
CA ALA A 307 3.24 -27.67 -5.74
C ALA A 307 2.14 -26.64 -5.39
N LEU A 308 2.48 -25.35 -5.37
CA LEU A 308 1.50 -24.27 -5.17
C LEU A 308 0.49 -24.19 -6.33
N ALA A 309 0.95 -24.33 -7.57
CA ALA A 309 0.07 -24.38 -8.74
C ALA A 309 -0.89 -25.57 -8.67
N LEU A 310 -0.39 -26.76 -8.28
CA LEU A 310 -1.20 -27.95 -8.09
C LEU A 310 -2.31 -27.74 -7.03
N VAL A 311 -1.98 -27.11 -5.91
CA VAL A 311 -3.00 -26.74 -4.91
C VAL A 311 -4.00 -25.76 -5.47
N ALA A 312 -3.55 -24.75 -6.22
CA ALA A 312 -4.43 -23.74 -6.78
C ALA A 312 -5.40 -24.33 -7.84
N VAL A 313 -4.96 -25.36 -8.58
CA VAL A 313 -5.82 -26.18 -9.47
C VAL A 313 -6.85 -26.97 -8.67
N ARG A 314 -6.45 -27.64 -7.59
CA ARG A 314 -7.31 -28.51 -6.77
C ARG A 314 -8.29 -27.77 -5.86
N MET A 315 -7.95 -26.54 -5.47
CA MET A 315 -8.73 -25.73 -4.54
C MET A 315 -10.08 -25.34 -5.14
N ASP A 316 -11.15 -25.27 -4.34
CA ASP A 316 -12.40 -24.62 -4.75
C ASP A 316 -12.29 -23.10 -4.51
N SER A 317 -12.93 -22.27 -5.35
CA SER A 317 -12.94 -20.81 -5.19
C SER A 317 -13.51 -20.38 -3.83
N ALA A 318 -14.35 -21.20 -3.20
CA ALA A 318 -14.84 -21.01 -1.83
C ALA A 318 -13.75 -21.15 -0.74
N GLY A 319 -12.59 -21.72 -1.07
CA GLY A 319 -11.43 -21.85 -0.18
C GLY A 319 -10.49 -20.64 -0.19
N LEU A 320 -10.77 -19.61 -0.98
CA LEU A 320 -9.98 -18.38 -1.06
C LEU A 320 -10.60 -17.27 -0.21
N ASN A 321 -9.94 -16.91 0.89
CA ASN A 321 -10.38 -15.88 1.80
C ASN A 321 -9.52 -14.61 1.69
N ARG A 322 -10.15 -13.47 1.92
CA ARG A 322 -9.51 -12.15 1.86
C ARG A 322 -9.64 -11.45 3.20
N HIS A 323 -8.52 -10.95 3.69
CA HIS A 323 -8.44 -10.22 4.94
C HIS A 323 -7.57 -8.97 4.77
N MET A 324 -7.67 -8.07 5.74
CA MET A 324 -6.80 -6.91 5.87
C MET A 324 -6.37 -6.82 7.33
N VAL A 325 -5.12 -6.46 7.57
CA VAL A 325 -4.64 -6.16 8.93
C VAL A 325 -5.52 -5.04 9.51
N PRO A 326 -6.27 -5.30 10.59
CA PRO A 326 -7.25 -4.36 11.10
C PRO A 326 -6.55 -3.16 11.76
N GLY A 327 -7.09 -1.98 11.51
CA GLY A 327 -6.51 -0.74 12.00
C GLY A 327 -7.23 0.48 11.45
N GLU A 328 -6.62 1.64 11.63
CA GLU A 328 -7.10 2.92 11.13
C GLU A 328 -5.95 3.86 10.81
N TYR A 329 -6.22 4.86 9.96
CA TYR A 329 -5.24 5.91 9.67
C TYR A 329 -5.19 6.92 10.81
N MET A 330 -3.97 7.20 11.26
CA MET A 330 -3.69 8.23 12.26
C MET A 330 -2.51 9.08 11.80
N SER A 331 -2.55 10.37 12.08
CA SER A 331 -1.38 11.23 11.93
C SER A 331 -0.48 11.07 13.15
N LEU A 332 0.55 10.24 13.02
CA LEU A 332 1.58 10.06 14.02
C LEU A 332 2.83 10.81 13.56
N TYR A 333 3.34 11.74 14.38
CA TYR A 333 4.65 12.36 14.10
C TYR A 333 4.69 13.08 12.73
N ALA A 334 3.59 13.76 12.36
CA ALA A 334 3.35 14.37 11.05
C ALA A 334 3.47 13.38 9.86
N ARG A 335 3.15 12.11 10.10
CA ARG A 335 3.11 11.05 9.08
C ARG A 335 1.78 10.30 9.20
N ASP A 336 1.16 10.06 8.06
CA ASP A 336 -0.01 9.18 8.02
C ASP A 336 0.44 7.73 8.19
N CYS A 337 0.01 7.11 9.26
CA CYS A 337 0.35 5.76 9.65
C CYS A 337 -0.92 4.93 9.80
N TRP A 338 -0.88 3.69 9.34
CA TRP A 338 -1.91 2.71 9.65
C TRP A 338 -1.62 2.12 11.02
N CYS A 339 -2.43 2.45 12.01
CA CYS A 339 -2.22 2.02 13.39
C CYS A 339 -3.15 0.86 13.70
N LEU A 340 -2.65 -0.14 14.44
CA LEU A 340 -3.28 -1.43 14.50
C LEU A 340 -4.43 -1.45 15.50
N HIS A 341 -5.47 -2.22 15.20
CA HIS A 341 -6.39 -2.70 16.24
C HIS A 341 -5.89 -4.06 16.71
N THR A 342 -5.08 -4.08 17.77
CA THR A 342 -4.32 -5.27 18.17
C THR A 342 -5.20 -6.46 18.55
N LEU A 343 -6.32 -6.21 19.26
CA LEU A 343 -7.29 -7.26 19.61
C LEU A 343 -7.92 -7.90 18.36
N LYS A 344 -8.33 -7.09 17.38
CA LYS A 344 -8.89 -7.60 16.11
C LYS A 344 -7.84 -8.35 15.30
N LEU A 345 -6.57 -7.93 15.38
CA LEU A 345 -5.47 -8.65 14.72
C LEU A 345 -5.25 -10.01 15.39
N GLN A 346 -5.34 -10.10 16.72
CA GLN A 346 -5.29 -11.38 17.44
C GLN A 346 -6.46 -12.30 17.07
N GLU A 347 -7.68 -11.77 16.94
CA GLU A 347 -8.86 -12.52 16.45
C GLU A 347 -8.60 -13.06 15.04
N LEU A 348 -8.14 -12.20 14.12
CA LEU A 348 -7.79 -12.61 12.75
C LEU A 348 -6.70 -13.70 12.74
N ILE A 349 -5.69 -13.58 13.62
CA ILE A 349 -4.63 -14.58 13.73
C ILE A 349 -5.18 -15.91 14.23
N SER A 350 -6.07 -15.88 15.22
CA SER A 350 -6.72 -17.08 15.74
C SER A 350 -7.58 -17.75 14.66
N ASP A 351 -8.38 -16.98 13.92
CA ASP A 351 -9.24 -17.49 12.86
C ASP A 351 -8.44 -18.12 11.71
N VAL A 352 -7.39 -17.44 11.24
CA VAL A 352 -6.63 -17.89 10.06
C VAL A 352 -5.62 -18.98 10.42
N PHE A 353 -4.90 -18.83 11.53
CA PHE A 353 -3.77 -19.70 11.89
C PHE A 353 -4.12 -20.73 12.97
N GLY A 354 -5.24 -20.58 13.68
CA GLY A 354 -5.58 -21.40 14.85
C GLY A 354 -4.59 -21.20 16.00
N ALA A 355 -4.00 -20.01 16.10
CA ALA A 355 -2.93 -19.69 17.04
C ALA A 355 -3.34 -18.56 17.98
N GLU A 356 -3.13 -18.77 19.28
CA GLU A 356 -3.21 -17.70 20.27
C GLU A 356 -1.84 -17.04 20.39
N VAL A 357 -1.77 -15.76 20.05
CA VAL A 357 -0.51 -14.99 20.07
C VAL A 357 -0.68 -13.70 20.84
N ILE A 358 0.44 -13.16 21.31
CA ILE A 358 0.52 -11.80 21.84
C ILE A 358 1.06 -10.92 20.71
N VAL A 359 0.25 -9.95 20.29
CA VAL A 359 0.68 -8.87 19.40
C VAL A 359 1.19 -7.71 20.27
N ASP A 360 2.13 -6.93 19.75
CA ASP A 360 2.67 -5.77 20.46
C ASP A 360 1.57 -4.77 20.87
N PRO A 361 1.26 -4.62 22.18
CA PRO A 361 0.19 -3.75 22.63
C PRO A 361 0.50 -2.26 22.41
N ASN A 362 1.78 -1.90 22.24
CA ASN A 362 2.17 -0.51 21.99
C ASN A 362 1.96 -0.08 20.53
N ALA A 363 1.70 -1.04 19.63
CA ALA A 363 1.30 -0.75 18.25
C ALA A 363 -0.23 -0.50 18.11
N ASP A 364 -0.98 -0.61 19.21
CA ASP A 364 -2.42 -0.37 19.22
C ASP A 364 -2.76 1.10 19.00
N ALA A 365 -3.76 1.37 18.16
CA ALA A 365 -4.18 2.71 17.77
C ALA A 365 -4.55 3.58 18.98
N GLU A 366 -5.32 3.04 19.94
CA GLU A 366 -5.74 3.80 21.13
C GLU A 366 -4.56 4.05 22.08
N ALA A 367 -3.67 3.06 22.24
CA ALA A 367 -2.45 3.22 23.03
C ALA A 367 -1.52 4.30 22.44
N LEU A 368 -1.32 4.27 21.12
CA LEU A 368 -0.52 5.25 20.38
C LEU A 368 -1.11 6.66 20.47
N LYS A 369 -2.42 6.79 20.34
CA LYS A 369 -3.13 8.06 20.45
C LYS A 369 -2.95 8.68 21.84
N LEU A 370 -3.08 7.89 22.89
CA LEU A 370 -2.85 8.33 24.26
C LEU A 370 -1.38 8.70 24.51
N TYR A 371 -0.44 7.87 24.02
CA TYR A 371 0.99 8.11 24.15
C TYR A 371 1.42 9.40 23.47
N VAL A 372 1.04 9.61 22.20
CA VAL A 372 1.37 10.81 21.45
C VAL A 372 0.76 12.05 22.08
N GLY A 373 -0.51 11.98 22.50
CA GLY A 373 -1.15 13.10 23.22
C GLY A 373 -0.40 13.47 24.49
N THR A 374 -0.01 12.49 25.30
CA THR A 374 0.71 12.71 26.56
C THR A 374 2.14 13.21 26.31
N ASN A 375 2.85 12.64 25.34
CA ASN A 375 4.20 13.05 24.97
C ASN A 375 4.20 14.51 24.49
N ARG A 376 3.30 14.87 23.56
CA ARG A 376 3.17 16.25 23.06
C ARG A 376 2.96 17.26 24.17
N LEU A 377 2.13 16.94 25.16
CA LEU A 377 1.94 17.78 26.35
C LEU A 377 3.22 17.90 27.18
N ALA A 378 3.93 16.78 27.39
CA ALA A 378 5.14 16.74 28.20
C ALA A 378 6.33 17.48 27.56
N ILE A 379 6.43 17.49 26.24
CA ILE A 379 7.56 18.08 25.49
C ILE A 379 7.16 19.35 24.71
N ALA A 380 6.02 19.95 25.04
CA ALA A 380 5.47 21.11 24.33
C ALA A 380 6.46 22.28 24.27
N ALA A 381 7.19 22.52 25.36
CA ALA A 381 8.20 23.58 25.44
C ALA A 381 9.39 23.30 24.51
N GLU A 382 9.89 22.06 24.50
CA GLU A 382 10.98 21.60 23.63
C GLU A 382 10.57 21.64 22.15
N LEU A 383 9.37 21.17 21.80
CA LEU A 383 8.83 21.27 20.43
C LEU A 383 8.72 22.73 19.99
N SER A 384 8.17 23.59 20.84
CA SER A 384 8.05 25.01 20.57
C SER A 384 9.42 25.68 20.38
N ALA A 385 10.41 25.32 21.19
CA ALA A 385 11.78 25.82 21.06
C ALA A 385 12.47 25.32 19.78
N GLY A 386 12.33 24.03 19.46
CA GLY A 386 12.86 23.44 18.24
C GLY A 386 12.24 24.06 16.97
N ASN A 387 10.91 24.23 16.94
CA ASN A 387 10.20 24.85 15.82
C ASN A 387 10.66 26.29 15.59
N ARG A 388 10.81 27.09 16.66
CA ARG A 388 11.38 28.45 16.55
C ARG A 388 12.78 28.44 15.97
N ALA A 389 13.68 27.62 16.52
CA ALA A 389 15.05 27.53 16.03
C ALA A 389 15.13 27.10 14.56
N TYR A 390 14.25 26.18 14.13
CA TYR A 390 14.16 25.74 12.74
C TYR A 390 13.65 26.87 11.83
N ALA A 391 12.57 27.56 12.21
CA ALA A 391 12.00 28.68 11.45
C ALA A 391 12.98 29.84 11.30
N ASP A 392 13.68 30.21 12.37
CA ASP A 392 14.72 31.24 12.39
C ASP A 392 15.85 30.93 11.40
N ALA A 393 16.35 29.69 11.44
CA ALA A 393 17.38 29.22 10.53
C ALA A 393 16.90 29.18 9.06
N GLN A 394 15.65 28.78 8.83
CA GLN A 394 15.04 28.77 7.49
C GLN A 394 14.87 30.18 6.93
N TYR A 395 14.49 31.14 7.77
CA TYR A 395 14.37 32.55 7.40
C TYR A 395 15.72 33.13 6.96
N LEU A 396 16.79 32.84 7.71
CA LEU A 396 18.17 33.20 7.36
C LEU A 396 18.57 32.66 5.99
N LEU A 397 18.36 31.37 5.75
CA LEU A 397 18.71 30.72 4.48
C LEU A 397 17.85 31.16 3.30
N THR A 398 16.64 31.67 3.55
CA THR A 398 15.77 32.17 2.49
C THR A 398 16.14 33.61 2.11
N ASN A 399 16.36 34.48 3.09
CA ASN A 399 16.48 35.93 2.85
C ASN A 399 17.92 36.44 2.76
N TYR A 400 18.88 35.74 3.38
CA TYR A 400 20.26 36.23 3.54
C TYR A 400 21.31 35.29 2.98
N LYS A 401 20.92 34.21 2.28
CA LYS A 401 21.83 33.19 1.75
C LYS A 401 23.05 33.75 1.00
N SER A 402 22.85 34.80 0.20
CA SER A 402 23.92 35.45 -0.57
C SER A 402 24.92 36.22 0.28
N SER A 403 24.56 36.55 1.52
CA SER A 403 25.36 37.31 2.48
C SER A 403 25.99 36.41 3.56
N ILE A 404 25.68 35.12 3.58
CA ILE A 404 26.21 34.15 4.56
C ILE A 404 27.37 33.36 3.92
N PRO A 405 28.50 33.17 4.61
CA PRO A 405 29.58 32.30 4.13
C PRO A 405 29.08 30.88 3.76
N SER A 406 29.60 30.32 2.65
CA SER A 406 29.14 29.02 2.13
C SER A 406 29.30 27.86 3.12
N ALA A 407 30.36 27.89 3.94
CA ALA A 407 30.61 26.92 5.00
C ALA A 407 29.54 26.98 6.11
N GLU A 408 29.15 28.18 6.53
CA GLU A 408 28.11 28.40 7.55
C GLU A 408 26.73 28.02 7.03
N CYS A 409 26.41 28.34 5.76
CA CYS A 409 25.21 27.84 5.11
C CYS A 409 25.12 26.31 5.13
N SER A 410 26.21 25.63 4.76
CA SER A 410 26.26 24.16 4.72
C SER A 410 26.12 23.55 6.11
N ALA A 411 26.79 24.14 7.12
CA ALA A 411 26.68 23.70 8.51
C ALA A 411 25.27 23.89 9.06
N LEU A 412 24.64 25.04 8.80
CA LEU A 412 23.27 25.34 9.24
C LEU A 412 22.27 24.39 8.59
N GLN A 413 22.38 24.16 7.28
CA GLN A 413 21.52 23.20 6.55
C GLN A 413 21.65 21.77 7.10
N SER A 414 22.87 21.33 7.40
CA SER A 414 23.12 20.01 8.00
C SER A 414 22.48 19.90 9.39
N ALA A 415 22.71 20.89 10.27
CA ALA A 415 22.11 20.93 11.61
C ALA A 415 20.57 20.98 11.57
N MET A 416 20.01 21.77 10.65
CA MET A 416 18.56 21.82 10.40
C MET A 416 17.99 20.47 9.96
N SER A 417 18.72 19.67 9.18
CA SER A 417 18.28 18.33 8.79
C SER A 417 18.08 17.40 9.99
N HIS A 418 19.01 17.45 10.95
CA HIS A 418 18.89 16.69 12.19
C HIS A 418 17.77 17.20 13.09
N LEU A 419 17.65 18.53 13.27
CA LEU A 419 16.56 19.13 14.05
C LEU A 419 15.18 18.84 13.43
N LYS A 420 15.05 18.89 12.10
CA LYS A 420 13.82 18.48 11.41
C LYS A 420 13.45 17.04 11.70
N THR A 421 14.44 16.17 11.87
CA THR A 421 14.20 14.76 12.24
C THR A 421 13.76 14.65 13.69
N ALA A 422 14.36 15.40 14.61
CA ALA A 422 13.95 15.47 16.02
C ALA A 422 12.52 15.98 16.19
N LEU A 423 12.17 17.07 15.48
CA LEU A 423 10.83 17.67 15.47
C LEU A 423 9.80 16.69 14.90
N ARG A 424 10.09 16.07 13.76
CA ARG A 424 9.21 15.05 13.18
C ARG A 424 9.00 13.90 14.14
N ARG A 425 10.05 13.36 14.76
CA ARG A 425 9.94 12.23 15.70
C ARG A 425 9.33 12.63 17.06
N GLU A 426 9.09 13.92 17.31
CA GLU A 426 8.62 14.45 18.61
C GLU A 426 9.39 13.83 19.78
N SER A 427 10.71 13.73 19.63
CA SER A 427 11.58 13.04 20.58
C SER A 427 12.33 14.05 21.43
N LYS A 428 12.03 14.10 22.73
CA LYS A 428 12.70 15.01 23.67
C LYS A 428 14.22 14.91 23.60
N GLY A 429 14.76 13.68 23.64
CA GLY A 429 16.20 13.46 23.63
C GLY A 429 16.87 13.98 22.36
N LEU A 430 16.22 13.83 21.19
CA LEU A 430 16.73 14.40 19.94
C LEU A 430 16.56 15.92 19.89
N LEU A 431 15.47 16.46 20.44
CA LEU A 431 15.25 17.91 20.52
C LEU A 431 16.28 18.59 21.41
N ASP A 432 16.58 18.00 22.57
CA ASP A 432 17.61 18.47 23.50
C ASP A 432 19.00 18.46 22.83
N LEU A 433 19.26 17.47 21.97
CA LEU A 433 20.54 17.32 21.27
C LEU A 433 20.70 18.28 20.09
N TYR A 434 19.65 18.48 19.28
CA TYR A 434 19.76 19.17 17.99
C TYR A 434 19.22 20.60 17.97
N THR A 435 18.38 21.00 18.92
CA THR A 435 17.88 22.39 19.00
C THR A 435 19.00 23.39 19.33
N PRO A 436 19.87 23.16 20.34
CA PRO A 436 20.89 24.14 20.71
C PRO A 436 21.93 24.43 19.61
N PRO A 437 22.45 23.43 18.85
CA PRO A 437 23.38 23.69 17.75
C PRO A 437 22.78 24.56 16.64
N VAL A 438 21.52 24.31 16.23
CA VAL A 438 20.86 25.12 15.19
C VAL A 438 20.70 26.56 15.65
N ARG A 439 20.21 26.76 16.87
CA ARG A 439 20.04 28.09 17.46
C ARG A 439 21.36 28.84 17.54
N THR A 440 22.41 28.19 18.05
CA THR A 440 23.74 28.80 18.20
C THR A 440 24.32 29.24 16.86
N LEU A 441 24.19 28.40 15.82
CA LEU A 441 24.64 28.75 14.46
C LEU A 441 23.83 29.91 13.87
N ALA A 442 22.50 29.87 13.99
CA ALA A 442 21.62 30.93 13.52
C ALA A 442 21.93 32.28 14.20
N ASP A 443 22.09 32.28 15.53
CA ASP A 443 22.44 33.47 16.31
C ASP A 443 23.81 34.05 15.89
N SER A 444 24.81 33.19 15.66
CA SER A 444 26.14 33.59 15.19
C SER A 444 26.10 34.23 13.80
N ILE A 445 25.36 33.62 12.86
CA ILE A 445 25.18 34.14 11.50
C ILE A 445 24.48 35.50 11.56
N TRP A 446 23.41 35.61 12.34
CA TRP A 446 22.66 36.85 12.50
C TRP A 446 23.51 37.99 13.09
N ALA A 447 24.34 37.68 14.09
CA ALA A 447 25.28 38.64 14.65
C ALA A 447 26.32 39.13 13.61
N GLY A 448 26.82 38.23 12.78
CA GLY A 448 27.75 38.56 11.68
C GLY A 448 27.16 39.50 10.63
N LEU A 449 25.83 39.52 10.47
CA LEU A 449 25.11 40.41 9.56
C LEU A 449 24.86 41.83 10.13
N GLY A 450 25.40 42.16 11.31
CA GLY A 450 25.34 43.51 11.89
C GLY A 450 24.21 43.73 12.91
N GLY A 451 23.73 42.63 13.52
CA GLY A 451 22.67 42.52 14.52
C GLY A 451 22.16 43.81 15.20
N MET A 452 20.87 44.11 14.99
CA MET A 452 20.03 44.74 16.01
C MET A 452 18.92 43.75 16.40
N GLY A 453 19.04 43.23 17.63
CA GLY A 453 17.99 42.63 18.47
C GLY A 453 16.96 41.70 17.83
N ALA A 454 17.18 40.39 17.97
CA ALA A 454 16.24 39.29 17.70
C ALA A 454 15.62 39.28 16.29
N ILE A 455 15.60 38.11 15.63
CA ILE A 455 14.57 37.87 14.61
C ILE A 455 13.23 38.23 15.28
N PRO A 456 12.40 39.13 14.72
CA PRO A 456 11.25 39.70 15.43
C PRO A 456 10.44 38.61 16.13
N SER A 457 10.48 38.59 17.46
CA SER A 457 9.72 37.63 18.26
C SER A 457 8.23 37.91 18.02
N GLY A 458 7.58 37.06 17.24
CA GLY A 458 6.15 37.19 16.92
C GLY A 458 5.73 36.81 15.51
N MET A 459 6.64 36.53 14.56
CA MET A 459 6.21 35.97 13.26
C MET A 459 5.99 34.45 13.28
N ALA A 460 6.47 33.74 14.31
CA ALA A 460 6.22 32.31 14.48
C ALA A 460 4.73 32.00 14.67
N ASP A 461 3.96 32.89 15.30
CA ASP A 461 2.52 32.69 15.50
C ASP A 461 1.70 32.98 14.24
N ALA A 462 2.18 33.88 13.36
CA ALA A 462 1.49 34.22 12.11
C ALA A 462 1.67 33.16 11.01
N VAL A 463 2.87 32.55 10.91
CA VAL A 463 3.12 31.46 9.95
C VAL A 463 2.43 30.16 10.38
N LEU A 464 2.30 29.91 11.68
CA LEU A 464 1.55 28.76 12.20
C LEU A 464 0.03 28.96 12.11
N GLN A 465 -0.49 30.18 12.32
CA GLN A 465 -1.90 30.49 12.07
C GLN A 465 -2.26 30.46 10.58
N GLU A 466 -1.38 30.92 9.68
CA GLU A 466 -1.62 30.78 8.24
C GLU A 466 -1.50 29.31 7.79
N GLU A 467 -0.70 28.45 8.41
CA GLU A 467 -0.68 26.99 8.12
C GLU A 467 -1.87 26.22 8.73
N GLU A 468 -2.42 26.64 9.88
CA GLU A 468 -3.68 26.09 10.43
C GLU A 468 -4.93 26.62 9.69
N GLU A 469 -4.94 27.88 9.26
CA GLU A 469 -6.03 28.47 8.45
C GLU A 469 -5.95 28.08 6.97
N SER A 470 -4.76 27.88 6.40
CA SER A 470 -4.62 27.32 5.03
C SER A 470 -4.82 25.80 4.96
N ASN A 471 -4.58 25.05 6.06
CA ASN A 471 -5.03 23.65 6.17
C ASN A 471 -6.53 23.52 6.44
N THR A 472 -7.22 24.59 6.80
CA THR A 472 -8.69 24.62 6.89
C THR A 472 -9.35 25.31 5.70
N PHE A 473 -8.59 25.99 4.82
CA PHE A 473 -9.12 26.65 3.63
C PHE A 473 -8.13 26.68 2.45
N SER A 474 -7.77 25.52 1.88
CA SER A 474 -7.13 25.44 0.56
C SER A 474 -7.17 24.01 0.01
N GLY A 475 -8.33 23.64 -0.52
CA GLY A 475 -8.35 22.70 -1.64
C GLY A 475 -7.74 23.37 -2.87
N SER A 476 -7.05 22.58 -3.70
CA SER A 476 -6.53 22.94 -5.02
C SER A 476 -5.28 23.84 -5.05
N GLY A 477 -4.12 23.23 -5.32
CA GLY A 477 -2.92 23.96 -5.73
C GLY A 477 -1.65 23.11 -5.64
N GLY A 478 -1.37 22.31 -6.67
CA GLY A 478 -0.16 21.50 -6.74
C GLY A 478 1.10 22.35 -6.77
N ILE A 479 2.11 21.95 -6.01
CA ILE A 479 3.48 22.45 -6.13
C ILE A 479 4.36 21.32 -6.69
N HIS A 480 4.66 21.46 -7.98
CA HIS A 480 5.74 20.77 -8.68
C HIS A 480 7.08 21.23 -8.12
N ILE A 481 7.92 20.30 -7.67
CA ILE A 481 9.37 20.50 -7.61
C ILE A 481 10.01 19.15 -7.94
N GLY A 482 10.83 19.14 -9.00
CA GLY A 482 11.46 17.94 -9.56
C GLY A 482 12.80 17.58 -8.95
#